data_AF-A0A496QNB9-F1
#
_entry.id   AF-A0A496QNB9-F1
#
_cell.length_a   1.000
_cell.length_b   1.000
_cell.length_c   1.000
_cell.angle_alpha   90.00
_cell.angle_beta   90.00
_cell.angle_gamma   90.00
#
_symmetry.space_group_name_H-M   'P 1'
#
loop_
_entity.id
_entity.type
_entity.pdbx_description
1 polymer ?
#
loop_
_entity_poly.entity_id
_entity_poly.type
_entity_poly.pdbx_seq_one_letter_code
_entity_poly.pdbx_strand_id
1 'polypeptide(L)'
;MGVLEIKAMRDAGYDGPFSCAVTGSSAIIGPIVPPSIPMVVYSVLAGVSTGKLFLGGIIPGVLMSLLLMVMVSIISRKRGYPTGHMMTFRERIVSLIRALLPLMAPIIIVGGIWSGIFTPTEAACVGALYAIGISLIGYRSIGLWKLWKVAQETAIDSAAIILMLACASYYSAVLSLMRVPHTLWLTRLSC
;
A
#
# COMPACT_ATOMS: atom_id res chain seq x y z
N MET A 1 1.01 -8.08 8.76
CA MET A 1 -0.41 -8.44 8.50
C MET A 1 -0.55 -9.85 7.94
N GLY A 2 0.26 -10.28 6.97
CA GLY A 2 0.09 -11.60 6.35
C GLY A 2 0.07 -12.82 7.29
N VAL A 3 0.91 -12.87 8.33
CA VAL A 3 0.91 -14.02 9.28
C VAL A 3 -0.40 -14.12 10.07
N LEU A 4 -1.02 -12.98 10.40
CA LEU A 4 -2.31 -12.91 11.09
C LEU A 4 -3.46 -13.38 10.19
N GLU A 5 -3.45 -12.96 8.92
CA GLU A 5 -4.43 -13.37 7.91
C GLU A 5 -4.34 -14.88 7.63
N ILE A 6 -3.14 -15.40 7.39
CA ILE A 6 -2.92 -16.83 7.15
C ILE A 6 -3.39 -17.65 8.35
N LYS A 7 -3.09 -17.21 9.58
CA LYS A 7 -3.56 -17.89 10.78
C LYS A 7 -5.09 -17.88 10.86
N ALA A 8 -5.72 -16.74 10.67
CA ALA A 8 -7.18 -16.61 10.71
C ALA A 8 -7.87 -17.48 9.64
N MET A 9 -7.32 -17.57 8.42
CA MET A 9 -7.84 -18.45 7.37
C MET A 9 -7.70 -19.93 7.74
N ARG A 10 -6.55 -20.33 8.30
CA ARG A 10 -6.34 -21.71 8.75
C ARG A 10 -7.27 -22.09 9.90
N ASP A 11 -7.45 -21.20 10.88
CA ASP A 11 -8.36 -21.38 12.00
C ASP A 11 -9.83 -21.48 11.52
N ALA A 12 -10.15 -20.80 10.41
CA ALA A 12 -11.45 -20.89 9.74
C ALA A 12 -11.63 -22.13 8.84
N GLY A 13 -10.61 -22.99 8.69
CA GLY A 13 -10.71 -24.24 7.92
C GLY A 13 -10.24 -24.17 6.45
N TYR A 14 -9.53 -23.12 6.04
CA TYR A 14 -8.90 -23.04 4.73
C TYR A 14 -7.56 -23.80 4.72
N ASP A 15 -7.15 -24.37 3.58
CA ASP A 15 -5.84 -25.01 3.48
C ASP A 15 -4.70 -23.98 3.52
N GLY A 16 -3.56 -24.43 4.04
CA GLY A 16 -2.34 -23.61 4.16
C GLY A 16 -1.85 -23.05 2.83
N PRO A 17 -1.67 -23.87 1.77
CA PRO A 17 -1.21 -23.39 0.47
C PRO A 17 -2.10 -22.30 -0.13
N PHE A 18 -3.42 -22.47 -0.08
CA PHE A 18 -4.36 -21.45 -0.56
C PHE A 18 -4.28 -20.17 0.27
N SER A 19 -4.24 -20.28 1.59
CA SER A 19 -4.13 -19.11 2.49
C SER A 19 -2.86 -18.30 2.20
N CYS A 20 -1.71 -18.97 2.04
CA CYS A 20 -0.45 -18.32 1.67
C CYS A 20 -0.52 -17.69 0.27
N ALA A 21 -1.12 -18.37 -0.71
CA ALA A 21 -1.22 -17.88 -2.08
C ALA A 21 -2.08 -16.62 -2.17
N VAL A 22 -3.24 -16.59 -1.49
CA VAL A 22 -4.15 -15.44 -1.48
C VAL A 22 -3.50 -14.24 -0.78
N THR A 23 -2.94 -14.44 0.42
CA THR A 23 -2.25 -13.38 1.17
C THR A 23 -1.02 -12.86 0.45
N GLY A 24 -0.24 -13.73 -0.20
CA GLY A 24 0.92 -13.31 -0.99
C GLY A 24 0.52 -12.52 -2.23
N SER A 25 -0.52 -12.95 -2.94
CA SER A 25 -0.99 -12.29 -4.16
C SER A 25 -1.63 -10.92 -3.86
N SER A 26 -2.40 -10.81 -2.77
CA SER A 26 -3.02 -9.54 -2.37
C SER A 26 -2.01 -8.49 -1.94
N ALA A 27 -0.87 -8.89 -1.35
CA ALA A 27 0.19 -7.97 -0.93
C ALA A 27 0.78 -7.17 -2.11
N ILE A 28 0.78 -7.73 -3.32
CA ILE A 28 1.29 -7.09 -4.54
C ILE A 28 0.38 -5.94 -5.01
N ILE A 29 -0.89 -5.91 -4.58
CA ILE A 29 -1.81 -4.82 -4.89
C ILE A 29 -1.48 -3.55 -4.08
N GLY A 30 -0.88 -3.71 -2.89
CA GLY A 30 -0.58 -2.62 -1.97
C GLY A 30 0.19 -1.45 -2.61
N PRO A 31 1.30 -1.69 -3.33
CA PRO A 31 2.03 -0.66 -4.05
C PRO A 31 1.26 0.09 -5.15
N ILE A 32 0.11 -0.40 -5.60
CA ILE A 32 -0.67 0.21 -6.70
C ILE A 32 -1.74 1.16 -6.15
N VAL A 33 -2.26 0.88 -4.95
CA VAL A 33 -3.35 1.66 -4.35
C VAL A 33 -2.78 2.85 -3.56
N PRO A 34 -3.30 4.08 -3.76
CA PRO A 34 -2.86 5.24 -2.98
C PRO A 34 -3.26 5.16 -1.50
N PRO A 35 -2.44 5.71 -0.56
CA PRO A 35 -1.10 6.29 -0.74
C PRO A 35 -0.02 5.20 -0.90
N SER A 36 0.85 5.36 -1.90
CA SER A 36 1.89 4.37 -2.26
C SER A 36 3.28 5.01 -2.39
N ILE A 37 4.27 4.44 -1.70
CA ILE A 37 5.66 4.92 -1.70
C ILE A 37 6.28 4.90 -3.11
N PRO A 38 6.25 3.79 -3.88
CA PRO A 38 6.79 3.77 -5.24
C PRO A 38 6.19 4.85 -6.16
N MET A 39 4.90 5.14 -6.03
CA MET A 39 4.24 6.20 -6.80
C MET A 39 4.78 7.58 -6.43
N VAL A 40 4.96 7.87 -5.13
CA VAL A 40 5.54 9.14 -4.68
C VAL A 40 6.99 9.29 -5.15
N VAL A 41 7.77 8.22 -5.08
CA VAL A 41 9.15 8.22 -5.57
C VAL A 41 9.19 8.51 -7.06
N TYR A 42 8.37 7.82 -7.86
CA TYR A 42 8.28 8.07 -9.29
C TYR A 42 7.84 9.50 -9.59
N SER A 43 6.85 10.04 -8.86
CA SER A 43 6.37 11.39 -9.11
C SER A 43 7.44 12.46 -8.86
N VAL A 44 8.28 12.27 -7.83
CA VAL A 44 9.43 13.13 -7.56
C VAL A 44 10.49 13.02 -8.64
N LEU A 45 10.84 11.79 -9.07
CA LEU A 45 11.88 11.58 -10.09
C LEU A 45 11.46 12.06 -11.49
N ALA A 46 10.21 11.83 -11.87
CA ALA A 46 9.67 12.19 -13.17
C ALA A 46 9.11 13.62 -13.22
N GLY A 47 9.07 14.35 -12.09
CA GLY A 47 8.50 15.69 -12.00
C GLY A 47 7.00 15.75 -12.32
N VAL A 48 6.28 14.63 -12.19
CA VAL A 48 4.83 14.56 -12.45
C VAL A 48 4.04 14.80 -11.17
N SER A 49 2.81 15.28 -11.30
CA SER A 49 1.94 15.50 -10.13
C SER A 49 1.61 14.19 -9.42
N THR A 50 1.97 14.08 -8.14
CA THR A 50 1.64 12.95 -7.28
C THR A 50 0.14 12.71 -7.17
N GLY A 51 -0.66 13.78 -7.06
CA GLY A 51 -2.12 13.67 -6.97
C GLY A 51 -2.76 13.06 -8.23
N LYS A 52 -2.27 13.45 -9.42
CA LYS A 52 -2.70 12.85 -10.70
C LYS A 52 -2.29 11.39 -10.81
N LEU A 53 -1.07 11.06 -10.37
CA LEU A 53 -0.59 9.69 -10.36
C LEU A 53 -1.45 8.82 -9.43
N PHE A 54 -1.78 9.31 -8.24
CA PHE A 54 -2.68 8.64 -7.29
C PHE A 54 -4.05 8.37 -7.89
N LEU A 55 -4.68 9.36 -8.54
CA LEU A 55 -5.94 9.18 -9.26
C LEU A 55 -5.83 8.11 -10.35
N GLY A 56 -4.71 8.13 -11.10
CA GLY A 56 -4.42 7.13 -12.13
C GLY A 56 -4.24 5.70 -11.59
N GLY A 57 -3.76 5.55 -10.35
CA GLY A 57 -3.57 4.26 -9.68
C GLY A 57 -4.86 3.61 -9.16
N ILE A 58 -5.95 4.38 -8.99
CA ILE A 58 -7.22 3.84 -8.49
C ILE A 58 -7.81 2.82 -9.46
N ILE A 59 -7.85 3.14 -10.75
CA ILE A 59 -8.42 2.26 -11.79
C ILE A 59 -7.73 0.88 -11.80
N PRO A 60 -6.39 0.79 -11.95
CA PRO A 60 -5.71 -0.52 -11.93
C PRO A 60 -5.81 -1.20 -10.55
N GLY A 61 -5.74 -0.46 -9.45
CA GLY A 61 -5.87 -1.02 -8.10
C GLY A 61 -7.22 -1.69 -7.84
N VAL A 62 -8.31 -1.02 -8.23
CA VAL A 62 -9.68 -1.57 -8.15
C VAL A 62 -9.83 -2.76 -9.09
N LEU A 63 -9.34 -2.67 -10.33
CA LEU A 63 -9.40 -3.76 -11.29
C LEU A 63 -8.69 -5.02 -10.76
N MET A 64 -7.46 -4.89 -10.27
CA MET A 64 -6.70 -6.01 -9.71
C MET A 64 -7.38 -6.61 -8.48
N SER A 65 -7.93 -5.76 -7.61
CA SER A 65 -8.68 -6.20 -6.42
C SER A 65 -9.94 -6.98 -6.79
N LEU A 66 -10.70 -6.51 -7.78
CA LEU A 66 -11.90 -7.17 -8.28
C LEU A 66 -11.57 -8.51 -8.93
N LEU A 67 -10.54 -8.55 -9.78
CA LEU A 67 -10.09 -9.79 -10.42
C LEU A 67 -9.66 -10.83 -9.39
N LEU A 68 -8.89 -10.41 -8.37
CA LEU A 68 -8.50 -11.30 -7.28
C LEU A 68 -9.72 -11.77 -6.48
N MET A 69 -10.67 -10.89 -6.17
CA MET A 69 -11.91 -11.24 -5.46
C MET A 69 -12.75 -12.26 -6.24
N VAL A 70 -12.90 -12.07 -7.55
CA VAL A 70 -13.61 -13.01 -8.43
C VAL A 70 -12.90 -14.36 -8.46
N MET A 71 -11.58 -14.38 -8.66
CA MET A 71 -10.79 -15.61 -8.68
C MET A 71 -10.92 -16.39 -7.37
N VAL A 72 -10.72 -15.71 -6.23
CA VAL A 72 -10.85 -16.31 -4.89
C VAL A 72 -12.27 -16.84 -4.67
N SER A 73 -13.30 -16.10 -5.08
CA SER A 73 -14.70 -16.52 -4.95
C SER A 73 -15.00 -17.80 -5.74
N ILE A 74 -14.47 -17.92 -6.97
CA ILE A 74 -14.65 -19.11 -7.80
C ILE A 74 -13.93 -20.31 -7.17
N ILE A 75 -12.67 -20.15 -6.75
CA ILE A 75 -11.88 -21.24 -6.18
C ILE A 75 -12.48 -21.70 -4.85
N SER A 76 -12.88 -20.76 -3.99
CA SER A 76 -13.47 -21.07 -2.69
C SER A 76 -14.77 -21.84 -2.81
N ARG A 77 -15.63 -21.49 -3.79
CA ARG A 77 -16.84 -22.25 -4.09
C ARG A 77 -16.52 -23.65 -4.65
N LYS A 78 -15.54 -23.76 -5.55
CA LYS A 78 -15.13 -25.06 -6.12
C LYS A 78 -14.54 -26.02 -5.09
N ARG A 79 -13.82 -25.48 -4.10
CA ARG A 79 -13.17 -26.27 -3.03
C ARG A 79 -14.04 -26.45 -1.79
N GLY A 80 -15.23 -25.85 -1.76
CA GLY A 80 -16.18 -26.02 -0.67
C GLY A 80 -15.71 -25.49 0.68
N TYR A 81 -14.93 -24.39 0.70
CA TYR A 81 -14.49 -23.81 1.98
C TYR A 81 -15.68 -23.32 2.82
N PRO A 82 -15.56 -23.37 4.15
CA PRO A 82 -16.63 -22.96 5.05
C PRO A 82 -16.94 -21.46 4.91
N THR A 83 -18.24 -21.15 4.87
CA THR A 83 -18.77 -19.79 4.93
C THR A 83 -18.88 -19.35 6.39
N GLY A 84 -18.33 -18.18 6.72
CA GLY A 84 -18.39 -17.62 8.07
C GLY A 84 -19.80 -17.25 8.53
N HIS A 85 -19.92 -16.91 9.82
CA HIS A 85 -21.19 -16.51 10.43
C HIS A 85 -21.72 -15.20 9.83
N MET A 86 -23.01 -15.15 9.48
CA MET A 86 -23.65 -13.92 9.02
C MET A 86 -23.71 -12.92 10.18
N MET A 87 -23.11 -11.74 10.01
CA MET A 87 -23.15 -10.67 11.02
C MET A 87 -24.55 -10.05 11.11
N THR A 88 -25.04 -9.84 12.32
CA THR A 88 -26.31 -9.16 12.61
C THR A 88 -26.25 -7.67 12.25
N PHE A 89 -27.40 -7.03 12.03
CA PHE A 89 -27.45 -5.60 11.66
C PHE A 89 -26.81 -4.69 12.73
N ARG A 90 -26.95 -5.04 14.01
CA ARG A 90 -26.32 -4.32 15.12
C ARG A 90 -24.80 -4.44 15.10
N GLU A 91 -24.27 -5.63 14.84
CA GLU A 91 -22.82 -5.85 14.74
C GLU A 91 -22.22 -5.11 13.54
N ARG A 92 -22.94 -5.03 12.42
CA ARG A 92 -22.50 -4.24 11.25
C ARG A 92 -22.30 -2.77 11.59
N ILE A 93 -23.26 -2.15 12.27
CA ILE A 93 -23.18 -0.73 12.65
C ILE A 93 -22.02 -0.51 13.63
N VAL A 94 -21.89 -1.37 14.65
CA VAL A 94 -20.79 -1.25 15.64
C VAL A 94 -19.42 -1.40 14.97
N SER A 95 -19.28 -2.34 14.05
CA SER A 95 -18.04 -2.52 13.28
C SER A 95 -17.75 -1.33 12.37
N LEU A 96 -18.77 -0.76 11.73
CA LEU A 96 -18.60 0.42 10.87
C LEU A 96 -18.12 1.63 11.68
N ILE A 97 -18.70 1.88 12.85
CA ILE A 97 -18.28 2.97 13.74
C ILE A 97 -16.84 2.77 14.21
N ARG A 98 -16.46 1.53 14.55
CA ARG A 98 -15.06 1.21 14.95
C ARG A 98 -14.07 1.36 13.80
N ALA A 99 -14.48 1.05 12.57
CA ALA A 99 -13.66 1.19 11.37
C ALA A 99 -13.53 2.63 10.89
N LEU A 100 -14.44 3.53 11.31
CA LEU A 100 -14.44 4.94 10.91
C LEU A 100 -13.12 5.63 11.27
N LEU A 101 -12.60 5.36 12.48
CA LEU A 101 -11.41 6.03 13.00
C LEU A 101 -10.13 5.67 12.20
N PRO A 102 -9.82 4.39 11.90
CA PRO A 102 -8.73 4.06 10.97
C PRO A 102 -8.98 4.55 9.54
N LEU A 103 -10.23 4.54 9.06
CA LEU A 103 -10.59 4.91 7.69
C LEU A 103 -10.38 6.40 7.40
N MET A 104 -10.36 7.24 8.43
CA MET A 104 -10.02 8.66 8.28
C MET A 104 -8.58 8.88 7.81
N ALA A 105 -7.64 7.97 8.08
CA ALA A 105 -6.24 8.17 7.70
C ALA A 105 -6.04 8.31 6.18
N PRO A 106 -6.52 7.38 5.32
CA PRO A 106 -6.44 7.57 3.87
C PRO A 106 -7.26 8.77 3.38
N ILE A 107 -8.38 9.11 4.04
CA ILE A 107 -9.20 10.28 3.68
C ILE A 107 -8.44 11.59 3.94
N ILE A 108 -7.76 11.71 5.07
CA ILE A 108 -6.93 12.88 5.41
C ILE A 108 -5.78 13.02 4.41
N ILE A 109 -5.09 11.92 4.10
CA ILE A 109 -3.93 11.94 3.21
C ILE A 109 -4.36 12.25 1.77
N VAL A 110 -5.27 11.45 1.21
CA VAL A 110 -5.71 11.59 -0.19
C VAL A 110 -6.52 12.87 -0.38
N GLY A 111 -7.44 13.15 0.55
CA GLY A 111 -8.26 14.38 0.52
C GLY A 111 -7.41 15.64 0.68
N GLY A 112 -6.40 15.62 1.54
CA GLY A 112 -5.46 16.74 1.71
C GLY A 112 -4.61 17.01 0.46
N ILE A 113 -4.17 15.96 -0.23
CA ILE A 113 -3.41 16.08 -1.48
C ILE A 113 -4.30 16.58 -2.62
N TRP A 114 -5.52 16.04 -2.76
CA TRP A 114 -6.42 16.40 -3.86
C TRP A 114 -7.04 17.80 -3.72
N SER A 115 -7.30 18.23 -2.49
CA SER A 115 -7.75 19.60 -2.22
C SER A 115 -6.64 20.65 -2.42
N GLY A 116 -5.39 20.21 -2.62
CA GLY A 116 -4.23 21.09 -2.78
C GLY A 116 -3.81 21.80 -1.48
N ILE A 117 -4.41 21.44 -0.34
CA ILE A 117 -4.08 22.00 0.97
C ILE A 117 -2.69 21.52 1.42
N PHE A 118 -2.34 20.27 1.10
CA PHE A 118 -1.06 19.66 1.49
C PHE A 118 -0.32 19.09 0.29
N THR A 119 1.01 19.23 0.34
CA THR A 119 1.93 18.43 -0.46
C THR A 119 1.96 16.97 0.04
N PRO A 120 2.41 16.00 -0.77
CA PRO A 120 2.52 14.60 -0.34
C PRO A 120 3.37 14.42 0.93
N THR A 121 4.41 15.23 1.09
CA THR A 121 5.29 15.23 2.27
C THR A 121 4.58 15.74 3.51
N GLU A 122 3.82 16.83 3.40
CA GLU A 122 3.03 17.37 4.53
C GLU A 122 1.89 16.41 4.91
N ALA A 123 1.22 15.84 3.91
CA ALA A 123 0.16 14.85 4.13
C ALA A 123 0.69 13.61 4.86
N ALA A 124 1.91 13.16 4.56
CA ALA A 124 2.57 12.07 5.29
C ALA A 124 2.84 12.44 6.76
N CYS A 125 3.33 13.66 7.03
CA CYS A 125 3.53 14.14 8.41
C CYS A 125 2.21 14.19 9.19
N VAL A 126 1.16 14.77 8.62
CA VAL A 126 -0.17 14.82 9.25
C VAL A 126 -0.74 13.42 9.47
N GLY A 127 -0.59 12.53 8.47
CA GLY A 127 -1.01 11.13 8.59
C GLY A 127 -0.27 10.36 9.69
N ALA A 128 1.05 10.58 9.84
CA ALA A 128 1.84 9.97 10.90
C ALA A 128 1.42 10.48 12.29
N LEU A 129 1.23 11.80 12.45
CA LEU A 129 0.72 12.38 13.69
C LEU A 129 -0.69 11.86 14.02
N TYR A 130 -1.55 11.73 13.02
CA TYR A 130 -2.89 11.16 13.18
C TYR A 130 -2.83 9.70 13.63
N ALA A 131 -1.98 8.88 13.00
CA ALA A 131 -1.79 7.48 13.37
C ALA A 131 -1.25 7.34 14.81
N ILE A 132 -0.25 8.13 15.18
CA ILE A 132 0.30 8.18 16.54
C ILE A 132 -0.79 8.57 17.54
N GLY A 133 -1.59 9.60 17.23
CA GLY A 133 -2.71 10.04 18.06
C GLY A 133 -3.76 8.97 18.27
N ILE A 134 -4.17 8.26 17.20
CA ILE A 134 -5.09 7.13 17.31
C ILE A 134 -4.48 5.99 18.15
N SER A 135 -3.22 5.65 17.93
CA SER A 135 -2.56 4.55 18.63
C SER A 135 -2.37 4.81 20.12
N LEU A 136 -2.01 6.04 20.51
CA LEU A 136 -1.76 6.44 21.90
C LEU A 136 -3.06 6.80 22.64
N ILE A 137 -3.92 7.62 22.03
CA ILE A 137 -5.08 8.22 22.71
C ILE A 137 -6.36 7.41 22.40
N GLY A 138 -6.56 7.03 21.13
CA GLY A 138 -7.77 6.33 20.69
C GLY A 138 -7.85 4.89 21.19
N TYR A 139 -6.88 4.06 20.81
CA TYR A 139 -6.84 2.64 21.18
C TYR A 139 -6.01 2.35 22.44
N ARG A 140 -5.17 3.30 22.90
CA ARG A 140 -4.21 3.10 24.00
C ARG A 140 -3.44 1.78 23.89
N SER A 141 -3.07 1.42 22.66
CA SER A 141 -2.57 0.08 22.34
C SER A 141 -1.04 -0.02 22.35
N ILE A 142 -0.35 1.13 22.35
CA ILE A 142 1.09 1.23 22.18
C ILE A 142 1.67 2.11 23.30
N GLY A 143 2.74 1.65 23.97
CA GLY A 143 3.53 2.44 24.91
C GLY A 143 4.73 3.11 24.23
N LEU A 144 5.36 4.09 24.89
CA LEU A 144 6.50 4.87 24.34
C LEU A 144 7.63 3.99 23.78
N TRP A 145 7.94 2.87 24.45
CA TRP A 145 8.98 1.94 23.99
C TRP A 145 8.67 1.30 22.63
N LYS A 146 7.42 0.88 22.43
CA LYS A 146 6.98 0.31 21.15
C LYS A 146 6.97 1.38 20.05
N LEU A 147 6.60 2.62 20.38
CA LEU A 147 6.67 3.73 19.44
C LEU A 147 8.11 3.98 18.98
N TRP A 148 9.07 3.99 19.90
CA TRP A 148 10.49 4.10 19.57
C TRP A 148 10.98 2.97 18.66
N LYS A 149 10.56 1.72 18.96
CA LYS A 149 10.90 0.57 18.12
C LYS A 149 10.34 0.70 16.70
N VAL A 150 9.08 1.11 16.55
CA VAL A 150 8.47 1.35 15.23
C VAL A 150 9.18 2.48 14.47
N ALA A 151 9.61 3.53 15.17
CA ALA A 151 10.39 4.60 14.55
C ALA A 151 11.75 4.12 14.04
N GLN A 152 12.45 3.26 14.80
CA GLN A 152 13.71 2.65 14.37
C GLN A 152 13.51 1.74 13.14
N GLU A 153 12.50 0.89 13.15
CA GLU A 153 12.17 0.02 12.00
C GLU A 153 11.87 0.86 10.75
N THR A 154 11.04 1.90 10.90
CA THR A 154 10.71 2.83 9.80
C THR A 154 11.94 3.56 9.26
N ALA A 155 12.88 3.94 10.13
CA ALA A 155 14.12 4.60 9.72
C ALA A 155 15.03 3.66 8.92
N ILE A 156 15.13 2.39 9.33
CA ILE A 156 15.91 1.36 8.60
C ILE A 156 15.29 1.12 7.21
N ASP A 157 13.96 0.95 7.15
CA ASP A 157 13.25 0.74 5.88
C ASP A 157 13.44 1.94 4.93
N SER A 158 13.35 3.16 5.47
CA SER A 158 13.57 4.38 4.69
C SER A 158 15.01 4.50 4.20
N ALA A 159 15.99 4.14 5.01
CA ALA A 159 17.40 4.15 4.63
C ALA A 159 17.68 3.16 3.48
N ALA A 160 17.09 1.97 3.52
CA ALA A 160 17.20 1.00 2.43
C ALA A 160 16.63 1.55 1.12
N ILE A 161 15.47 2.23 1.16
CA ILE A 161 14.87 2.86 -0.01
C ILE A 161 15.76 3.98 -0.56
N ILE A 162 16.24 4.87 0.29
CA ILE A 162 17.12 5.98 -0.12
C ILE A 162 18.40 5.44 -0.77
N LEU A 163 18.99 4.38 -0.21
CA LEU A 163 20.18 3.73 -0.78
C LEU A 163 19.89 3.16 -2.18
N MET A 164 18.77 2.46 -2.35
CA MET A 164 18.35 1.96 -3.66
C MET A 164 18.17 3.10 -4.68
N LEU A 165 17.58 4.22 -4.26
CA LEU A 165 17.40 5.40 -5.12
C LEU A 165 18.71 6.11 -5.46
N ALA A 166 19.66 6.16 -4.53
CA ALA A 166 21.00 6.70 -4.78
C ALA A 166 21.73 5.88 -5.85
N CYS A 167 21.73 4.56 -5.72
CA CYS A 167 22.31 3.66 -6.72
C CYS A 167 21.60 3.79 -8.08
N ALA A 168 20.27 3.82 -8.11
CA ALA A 168 19.49 3.97 -9.34
C ALA A 168 19.76 5.33 -10.02
N SER A 169 19.85 6.41 -9.25
CA SER A 169 20.14 7.76 -9.76
C SER A 169 21.55 7.85 -10.33
N TYR A 170 22.53 7.27 -9.63
CA TYR A 170 23.91 7.19 -10.12
C TYR A 170 24.00 6.40 -11.43
N TYR A 171 23.34 5.24 -11.49
CA TYR A 171 23.26 4.43 -12.71
C TYR A 171 22.58 5.19 -13.86
N SER A 172 21.46 5.88 -13.59
CA SER A 172 20.77 6.72 -14.57
C SER A 172 21.66 7.84 -15.12
N ALA A 173 22.45 8.49 -14.26
CA ALA A 173 23.40 9.51 -14.66
C ALA A 173 24.51 8.94 -15.57
N VAL A 174 25.07 7.78 -15.23
CA VAL A 174 26.09 7.09 -16.05
C VAL A 174 25.54 6.71 -17.44
N LEU A 175 24.33 6.15 -17.50
CA LEU A 175 23.67 5.85 -18.77
C LEU A 175 23.44 7.09 -19.65
N SER A 176 23.05 8.19 -19.01
CA SER A 176 22.83 9.48 -19.68
C SER A 176 24.13 10.04 -20.26
N LEU A 177 25.24 9.93 -19.51
CA LEU A 177 26.57 10.34 -19.97
C LEU A 177 27.07 9.49 -21.14
N MET A 178 26.86 8.17 -21.10
CA MET A 178 27.21 7.26 -22.19
C MET A 178 26.30 7.40 -23.43
N ARG A 179 25.30 8.29 -23.40
CA ARG A 179 24.30 8.51 -24.47
C ARG A 179 23.61 7.23 -24.94
N VAL A 180 23.54 6.21 -24.08
CA VAL A 180 22.90 4.91 -24.37
C VAL A 180 21.45 5.08 -24.82
N PRO A 181 20.63 5.97 -24.23
CA PRO A 181 19.27 6.20 -24.71
C PRO A 181 19.21 6.68 -26.17
N HIS A 182 20.20 7.48 -26.60
CA HIS A 182 20.26 8.04 -27.95
C HIS A 182 20.76 7.01 -28.97
N THR A 183 21.72 6.15 -28.60
CA THR A 183 22.17 5.05 -29.47
C THR A 183 21.10 3.98 -29.64
N LEU A 184 20.36 3.65 -28.58
CA LEU A 184 19.20 2.73 -28.65
C LEU A 184 18.06 3.28 -29.51
N TRP A 185 17.85 4.60 -29.48
CA TRP A 185 16.86 5.25 -30.35
C TRP A 185 17.23 5.11 -31.84
N LEU A 186 18.51 5.31 -32.18
CA LEU A 186 18.99 5.22 -33.55
C LEU A 186 18.97 3.77 -34.09
N THR A 187 19.35 2.77 -33.30
CA THR A 187 19.29 1.37 -33.74
C THR A 187 17.85 0.88 -33.95
N ARG A 188 16.86 1.48 -33.29
CA ARG A 188 15.45 1.16 -33.51
C ARG A 188 14.85 1.77 -34.79
N LEU A 189 15.50 2.78 -35.38
CA LEU A 189 15.13 3.37 -36.67
C LEU A 189 15.80 2.64 -37.86
N SER A 190 16.77 1.78 -37.59
CA SER A 190 17.52 1.01 -38.59
C SER A 190 16.96 -0.40 -38.85
N CYS A 191 15.89 -0.80 -38.16
CA CYS A 191 15.12 -2.02 -38.36
C CYS A 191 13.67 -1.66 -38.70
#